data_AF-A0A7S2ZI74-F1
#
_entry.id   AF-A0A7S2ZI74-F1
#
_cell.length_a   1.000
_cell.length_b   1.000
_cell.length_c   1.000
_cell.angle_alpha   90.00
_cell.angle_beta   90.00
_cell.angle_gamma   90.00
#
_symmetry.space_group_name_H-M   'P 1'
#
loop_
_entity.id
_entity.type
_entity.pdbx_description
1 polymer ?
#
loop_
_entity_poly.entity_id
_entity_poly.type
_entity_poly.pdbx_seq_one_letter_code
_entity_poly.pdbx_strand_id
1 'polypeptide(L)'
;MEPLNPDAVILVVSNPCDVLTYLAQKLSGLDRNQVFGSGTFLDSQRFRIAVSHKLKVSPSAVNAFVLGEHGDSQFAATSTATIGGVPFSSFPELTPEFLKQAEADARNRAYEIIAKKGATY
;
A
#
# COMPACT_ATOMS: atom_id res chain seq x y z
N MET A 1 16.17 22.58 7.48
CA MET A 1 15.73 22.03 8.77
C MET A 1 16.89 22.20 9.72
N GLU A 2 16.68 22.86 10.87
CA GLU A 2 17.63 22.87 12.00
C GLU A 2 17.91 21.42 12.45
N PRO A 3 19.04 21.12 13.12
CA PRO A 3 19.58 19.76 13.06
C PRO A 3 18.62 18.76 13.70
N LEU A 4 18.09 17.88 12.86
CA LEU A 4 17.41 16.67 13.30
C LEU A 4 18.43 15.81 14.06
N ASN A 5 17.96 15.08 15.08
CA ASN A 5 18.80 14.09 15.76
C ASN A 5 19.38 13.12 14.71
N PRO A 6 20.71 12.88 14.67
CA PRO A 6 21.34 11.97 13.70
C PRO A 6 20.72 10.57 13.67
N ASP A 7 20.12 10.11 14.77
CA ASP A 7 19.49 8.79 14.88
C ASP A 7 17.97 8.82 14.60
N ALA A 8 17.41 9.97 14.22
CA ALA A 8 15.98 10.08 13.94
C ALA A 8 15.57 9.23 12.73
N VAL A 9 14.32 8.76 12.75
CA VAL A 9 13.66 8.13 11.59
C VAL A 9 12.42 8.95 11.26
N ILE A 10 12.29 9.35 10.00
CA ILE A 10 11.14 10.08 9.45
C ILE A 10 10.21 9.09 8.74
N LEU A 11 8.93 9.12 9.10
CA LEU A 11 7.86 8.45 8.36
C LEU A 11 6.89 9.51 7.81
N VAL A 12 6.89 9.67 6.49
CA VAL A 12 6.00 10.60 5.77
C VAL A 12 4.68 9.92 5.46
N VAL A 13 3.58 10.49 5.97
CA VAL A 13 2.20 10.03 5.70
C VAL A 13 1.42 11.06 4.87
N SER A 14 1.92 12.30 4.80
CA SER A 14 1.30 13.38 4.03
C SER A 14 1.32 13.09 2.54
N ASN A 15 0.26 13.49 1.83
CA ASN A 15 0.15 13.34 0.39
C ASN A 15 0.57 14.62 -0.39
N PRO A 16 1.17 14.49 -1.59
CA PRO A 16 1.52 13.25 -2.30
C PRO A 16 2.73 12.53 -1.68
N CYS A 17 2.51 11.31 -1.16
CA CYS A 17 3.44 10.64 -0.23
C CYS A 17 4.84 10.45 -0.81
N ASP A 18 4.95 9.95 -2.04
CA ASP A 18 6.24 9.61 -2.64
C ASP A 18 7.10 10.86 -2.89
N VAL A 19 6.46 11.92 -3.41
CA VAL A 19 7.12 13.22 -3.66
C VAL A 19 7.55 13.88 -2.35
N LEU A 20 6.68 13.88 -1.33
CA LEU A 20 7.01 14.48 -0.04
C LEU A 20 8.08 13.68 0.70
N THR A 21 8.11 12.35 0.55
CA THR A 21 9.20 11.50 1.06
C THR A 21 10.52 11.86 0.40
N TYR A 22 10.53 12.05 -0.92
CA TYR A 22 11.74 12.49 -1.63
C TYR A 22 12.22 13.87 -1.14
N LEU A 23 11.30 14.83 -0.95
CA LEU A 23 11.66 16.15 -0.41
C LEU A 23 12.19 16.04 1.02
N ALA A 24 11.54 15.26 1.90
CA ALA A 24 12.01 15.02 3.26
C ALA A 24 13.43 14.42 3.25
N GLN A 25 13.71 13.46 2.36
CA GLN A 25 15.04 12.89 2.19
C GLN A 25 16.09 13.93 1.78
N LYS A 26 15.74 14.85 0.88
CA LYS A 26 16.65 15.90 0.40
C LYS A 26 16.89 17.01 1.43
N LEU A 27 15.89 17.31 2.25
CA LEU A 27 15.90 18.45 3.17
C LEU A 27 16.34 18.09 4.61
N SER A 28 16.23 16.82 5.01
CA SER A 28 16.52 16.38 6.38
C SER A 28 18.02 16.23 6.68
N GLY A 29 18.83 15.88 5.68
CA GLY A 29 20.25 15.53 5.89
C GLY A 29 20.48 14.16 6.54
N LEU A 30 19.42 13.35 6.70
CA LEU A 30 19.51 11.98 7.23
C LEU A 30 19.90 10.97 6.14
N ASP A 31 20.40 9.80 6.56
CA ASP A 31 20.70 8.72 5.62
C ASP A 31 19.44 8.15 4.96
N ARG A 32 19.62 7.50 3.81
CA ARG A 32 18.50 7.00 3.01
C ARG A 32 17.62 5.96 3.72
N ASN A 33 18.21 5.21 4.65
CA ASN A 33 17.53 4.22 5.48
C ASN A 33 16.81 4.84 6.70
N GLN A 34 16.73 6.16 6.79
CA GLN A 34 16.06 6.87 7.89
C GLN A 34 14.85 7.68 7.43
N VAL A 35 14.56 7.76 6.13
CA VAL A 35 13.40 8.49 5.61
C VAL A 35 12.53 7.55 4.80
N PHE A 36 11.34 7.27 5.34
CA PHE A 36 10.37 6.36 4.76
C PHE A 36 9.08 7.11 4.44
N GLY A 37 8.42 6.70 3.36
CA GLY A 37 7.02 7.06 3.09
C GLY A 37 6.13 5.90 3.51
N SER A 38 4.90 6.19 3.95
CA SER A 38 3.89 5.14 4.12
C SER A 38 3.57 4.44 2.80
N GLY A 39 3.70 5.15 1.68
CA GLY A 39 3.53 4.65 0.32
C GLY A 39 2.24 3.86 0.16
N THR A 40 2.33 2.72 -0.51
CA THR A 40 1.21 1.80 -0.80
C THR A 40 0.94 0.78 0.32
N PHE A 41 1.42 1.02 1.55
CA PHE A 41 1.21 0.09 2.67
C PHE A 41 -0.28 -0.16 2.92
N LEU A 42 -1.08 0.91 3.00
CA LEU A 42 -2.51 0.81 3.28
C LEU A 42 -3.27 0.18 2.10
N ASP A 43 -2.90 0.51 0.86
CA ASP A 43 -3.45 -0.09 -0.36
C ASP A 43 -3.20 -1.60 -0.39
N SER A 44 -1.99 -2.02 -0.02
CA SER A 44 -1.65 -3.44 0.13
C SER A 44 -2.51 -4.12 1.18
N GLN A 45 -2.76 -3.49 2.34
CA GLN A 45 -3.67 -4.07 3.34
C GLN A 45 -5.11 -4.19 2.81
N ARG A 46 -5.63 -3.18 2.11
CA ARG A 46 -6.97 -3.22 1.51
C ARG A 46 -7.09 -4.33 0.47
N PHE A 47 -6.10 -4.48 -0.39
CA PHE A 47 -6.06 -5.56 -1.39
C PHE A 47 -6.04 -6.95 -0.73
N ARG A 48 -5.18 -7.14 0.29
CA ARG A 48 -5.12 -8.38 1.08
C ARG A 48 -6.46 -8.71 1.72
N ILE A 49 -7.16 -7.72 2.28
CA ILE A 49 -8.50 -7.91 2.86
C ILE A 49 -9.50 -8.38 1.79
N ALA A 50 -9.54 -7.74 0.62
CA ALA A 50 -10.43 -8.13 -0.47
C ALA A 50 -10.21 -9.59 -0.91
N VAL A 51 -8.96 -9.99 -1.10
CA VAL A 51 -8.58 -11.38 -1.45
C VAL A 51 -8.96 -12.34 -0.31
N SER A 52 -8.70 -11.97 0.94
CA SER A 52 -8.99 -12.81 2.10
C SER A 52 -10.49 -13.10 2.24
N HIS A 53 -11.34 -12.11 1.96
CA HIS A 53 -12.79 -12.28 1.96
C HIS A 53 -13.26 -13.22 0.84
N LYS A 54 -12.65 -13.10 -0.35
CA LYS A 54 -12.97 -13.96 -1.50
C LYS A 54 -12.70 -15.43 -1.19
N LEU A 55 -11.59 -15.72 -0.51
CA LEU A 55 -11.14 -17.09 -0.21
C LEU A 55 -11.46 -17.56 1.22
N LYS A 56 -12.12 -16.72 2.02
CA LYS A 56 -12.49 -16.99 3.42
C LYS A 56 -11.31 -17.42 4.29
N VAL A 57 -10.17 -16.75 4.10
CA VAL A 57 -8.95 -16.94 4.89
C VAL A 57 -8.66 -15.70 5.73
N SER A 58 -7.73 -15.81 6.69
CA SER A 58 -7.24 -14.62 7.40
C SER A 58 -6.48 -13.69 6.44
N PRO A 59 -6.67 -12.35 6.51
CA PRO A 59 -5.83 -11.40 5.77
C PRO A 59 -4.33 -11.57 6.04
N SER A 60 -3.95 -12.02 7.23
CA SER A 60 -2.55 -12.29 7.59
C SER A 60 -1.94 -13.45 6.80
N ALA A 61 -2.76 -14.38 6.30
CA ALA A 61 -2.31 -15.49 5.45
C ALA A 61 -2.06 -15.07 4.01
N VAL A 62 -2.61 -13.93 3.57
CA VAL A 62 -2.41 -13.37 2.23
C VAL A 62 -1.14 -12.53 2.24
N ASN A 63 -0.15 -12.89 1.44
CA ASN A 63 1.04 -12.09 1.18
C ASN A 63 0.93 -11.52 -0.24
N ALA A 64 0.56 -10.26 -0.34
CA ALA A 64 0.42 -9.55 -1.59
C ALA A 64 0.78 -8.08 -1.39
N PHE A 65 1.40 -7.47 -2.39
CA PHE A 65 1.85 -6.08 -2.34
C PHE A 65 1.25 -5.30 -3.51
N VAL A 66 0.73 -4.13 -3.19
CA VAL A 66 0.47 -3.08 -4.16
C VAL A 66 1.74 -2.23 -4.22
N LEU A 67 2.24 -1.97 -5.41
CA LEU A 67 3.51 -1.28 -5.66
C LEU A 67 3.28 -0.09 -6.61
N GLY A 68 4.32 0.71 -6.81
CA GLY A 68 4.26 1.92 -7.65
C GLY A 68 4.03 3.18 -6.82
N GLU A 69 3.56 4.24 -7.48
CA GLU A 69 3.14 5.48 -6.84
C GLU A 69 1.92 5.24 -5.96
N HIS A 70 1.88 5.82 -4.76
CA HIS A 70 0.66 5.85 -3.95
C HIS A 70 -0.38 6.77 -4.60
N GLY A 71 -1.31 6.17 -5.36
CA GLY A 71 -2.35 6.89 -6.09
C GLY A 71 -2.82 6.15 -7.34
N ASP A 72 -3.00 6.89 -8.43
CA ASP A 72 -3.66 6.38 -9.64
C ASP A 72 -2.83 5.35 -10.41
N SER A 73 -1.50 5.43 -10.34
CA SER A 73 -0.60 4.53 -11.07
C SER A 73 -0.11 3.31 -10.28
N GLN A 74 -0.66 3.05 -9.09
CA GLN A 74 -0.34 1.84 -8.32
C GLN A 74 -0.85 0.56 -9.01
N PHE A 75 -0.17 -0.57 -8.76
CA PHE A 75 -0.53 -1.87 -9.32
C PHE A 75 -0.32 -3.01 -8.31
N ALA A 76 -1.15 -4.06 -8.37
CA ALA A 76 -0.97 -5.25 -7.55
C ALA A 76 0.05 -6.22 -8.16
N ALA A 77 1.12 -6.57 -7.42
CA ALA A 77 2.14 -7.53 -7.86
C ALA A 77 1.67 -8.98 -7.68
N THR A 78 0.62 -9.38 -8.39
CA THR A 78 -0.05 -10.68 -8.23
C THR A 78 0.82 -11.88 -8.59
N SER A 79 1.83 -11.70 -9.44
CA SER A 79 2.77 -12.75 -9.84
C SER A 79 3.67 -13.23 -8.70
N THR A 80 3.87 -12.43 -7.65
CA THR A 80 4.65 -12.79 -6.45
C THR A 80 3.77 -13.07 -5.24
N ALA A 81 2.45 -12.90 -5.38
CA ALA A 81 1.52 -13.01 -4.29
C ALA A 81 1.23 -14.48 -3.92
N THR A 82 1.11 -14.74 -2.62
CA THR A 82 0.87 -16.07 -2.07
C THR A 82 -0.20 -16.06 -0.98
N ILE A 83 -0.80 -17.23 -0.72
CA ILE A 83 -1.71 -17.48 0.41
C ILE A 83 -1.18 -18.69 1.15
N GLY A 84 -0.71 -18.49 2.39
CA GLY A 84 -0.05 -19.55 3.15
C GLY A 84 1.17 -20.15 2.45
N GLY A 85 1.84 -19.39 1.57
CA GLY A 85 2.96 -19.86 0.76
C GLY A 85 2.60 -20.45 -0.60
N VAL A 86 1.31 -20.64 -0.89
CA VAL A 86 0.84 -21.14 -2.21
C VAL A 86 0.62 -19.95 -3.17
N PRO A 87 1.15 -19.97 -4.40
CA PRO A 87 0.98 -18.87 -5.36
C PRO A 87 -0.49 -18.59 -5.72
N PHE A 88 -0.83 -17.32 -5.96
CA PHE A 88 -2.18 -16.89 -6.39
C PHE A 88 -2.69 -17.64 -7.63
N SER A 89 -1.80 -18.00 -8.56
CA SER A 89 -2.14 -18.77 -9.76
C SER A 89 -2.70 -20.18 -9.48
N SER A 90 -2.56 -20.68 -8.26
CA SER A 90 -3.13 -21.98 -7.84
C SER A 90 -4.58 -21.88 -7.39
N PHE A 91 -5.15 -20.67 -7.31
CA PHE A 91 -6.51 -20.42 -6.82
C PHE A 91 -7.43 -19.97 -7.96
N PRO A 92 -8.31 -20.86 -8.49
CA PRO A 92 -9.18 -20.52 -9.61
C PRO A 92 -10.20 -19.40 -9.29
N GLU A 93 -10.48 -19.14 -8.02
CA GLU A 93 -11.37 -18.07 -7.57
C GLU A 93 -10.78 -16.67 -7.76
N LEU A 94 -9.45 -16.57 -7.91
CA LEU A 94 -8.70 -15.32 -8.11
C LEU A 94 -8.59 -15.01 -9.61
N THR A 95 -9.73 -14.80 -10.26
CA THR A 95 -9.76 -14.49 -11.70
C THR A 95 -9.08 -13.15 -11.99
N PRO A 96 -8.55 -12.93 -13.21
CA PRO A 96 -7.97 -11.65 -13.60
C PRO A 96 -8.92 -10.46 -13.38
N GLU A 97 -10.22 -10.65 -13.64
CA GLU A 97 -11.26 -9.64 -13.45
C GLU A 97 -11.43 -9.30 -11.97
N PHE A 98 -11.45 -10.32 -11.10
CA PHE A 98 -11.53 -10.10 -9.66
C PHE A 98 -10.30 -9.35 -9.14
N LEU A 99 -9.10 -9.76 -9.54
CA LEU A 99 -7.86 -9.12 -9.09
C LEU A 99 -7.79 -7.66 -9.54
N LYS A 100 -8.19 -7.38 -10.78
CA LYS A 100 -8.28 -6.01 -11.31
C LYS A 100 -9.32 -5.17 -10.55
N GLN A 101 -10.47 -5.75 -10.20
CA GLN A 101 -11.48 -5.06 -9.40
C GLN A 101 -10.98 -4.79 -7.98
N ALA A 102 -10.37 -5.78 -7.33
CA ALA A 102 -9.83 -5.64 -5.98
C ALA A 102 -8.72 -4.57 -5.90
N GLU A 103 -7.89 -4.47 -6.94
CA GLU A 103 -6.89 -3.40 -7.08
C GLU A 103 -7.56 -2.02 -7.21
N ALA A 104 -8.56 -1.90 -8.09
CA ALA A 104 -9.30 -0.66 -8.27
C ALA A 104 -10.04 -0.22 -6.99
N ASP A 105 -10.64 -1.16 -6.27
CA ASP A 105 -11.32 -0.92 -5.00
C ASP A 105 -10.33 -0.46 -3.93
N ALA A 106 -9.15 -1.09 -3.83
CA ALA A 106 -8.11 -0.72 -2.88
C ALA A 106 -7.68 0.76 -3.06
N ARG A 107 -7.49 1.17 -4.32
CA ARG A 107 -7.19 2.54 -4.72
C ARG A 107 -8.32 3.50 -4.37
N ASN A 108 -9.54 3.18 -4.79
CA ASN A 108 -10.66 4.12 -4.70
C ASN A 108 -11.28 4.23 -3.31
N ARG A 109 -10.94 3.31 -2.39
CA ARG A 109 -11.55 3.26 -1.06
C ARG A 109 -11.39 4.54 -0.25
N ALA A 110 -10.28 5.27 -0.45
CA ALA A 110 -10.07 6.55 0.22
C ALA A 110 -11.15 7.57 -0.17
N TYR A 111 -11.46 7.69 -1.47
CA TYR A 111 -12.48 8.60 -1.97
C TYR A 111 -13.87 8.24 -1.45
N GLU A 112 -14.20 6.95 -1.40
CA GLU A 112 -15.49 6.50 -0.84
C GLU A 112 -15.64 6.85 0.63
N ILE A 113 -14.57 6.69 1.43
CA ILE A 113 -14.57 7.03 2.86
C ILE A 113 -14.74 8.54 3.03
N ILE A 114 -13.99 9.36 2.28
CA ILE A 114 -14.10 10.81 2.34
C ILE A 114 -15.51 11.26 1.95
N ALA A 115 -16.08 10.70 0.88
CA ALA A 115 -17.42 11.04 0.43
C ALA A 115 -18.52 10.74 1.47
N LYS A 116 -18.34 9.69 2.29
CA LYS A 116 -19.33 9.26 3.29
C LYS A 116 -19.11 9.81 4.69
N LYS A 117 -17.85 9.95 5.12
CA LYS A 117 -17.45 10.34 6.48
C LYS A 117 -16.89 11.76 6.56
N GLY A 118 -16.55 12.36 5.41
CA GLY A 118 -15.93 13.69 5.31
C GLY A 118 -14.40 13.70 5.44
N ALA A 119 -13.79 12.61 5.93
CA ALA A 119 -12.34 12.51 6.12
C ALA A 119 -11.85 11.07 6.28
N THR A 120 -10.55 10.88 6.07
CA THR A 120 -9.77 9.69 6.41
C THR A 120 -8.62 10.15 7.29
N TYR A 121 -8.64 9.76 8.56
CA TYR A 121 -7.58 9.92 9.55
C TYR A 121 -6.99 8.55 9.87
#